data_AF-A0A496XD76-F1
#
_entry.id   AF-A0A496XD76-F1
#
_cell.length_a   1.000
_cell.length_b   1.000
_cell.length_c   1.000
_cell.angle_alpha   90.00
_cell.angle_beta   90.00
_cell.angle_gamma   90.00
#
_symmetry.space_group_name_H-M   'P 1'
#
loop_
_entity.id
_entity.type
_entity.pdbx_description
1 polymer ?
#
loop_
_entity_poly.entity_id
_entity_poly.type
_entity_poly.pdbx_seq_one_letter_code
_entity_poly.pdbx_strand_id
1 'polypeptide(L)' 'MDLSDTLLRFMKPGGTLLLSGLLLSQADALCAHYADRIAIRVVGEQDGWVCLRGELSIG' A
#
# COMPACT_ATOMS: atom_id res chain seq x y z
N MET A 1 6.57 12.60 11.00
CA MET A 1 7.05 11.54 10.11
C MET A 1 5.96 10.49 10.13
N ASP A 2 5.28 10.30 9.01
CA ASP A 2 4.16 9.37 8.94
C ASP A 2 4.68 7.96 8.68
N LEU A 3 3.91 6.95 9.11
CA LEU A 3 4.26 5.54 8.92
C LEU A 3 4.55 5.20 7.45
N SER A 4 3.78 5.78 6.52
CA SER A 4 3.99 5.58 5.08
C SER A 4 5.38 6.00 4.63
N ASP A 5 5.93 7.10 5.15
CA ASP A 5 7.27 7.56 4.78
C ASP A 5 8.33 6.62 5.34
N THR A 6 8.15 6.15 6.57
CA THR A 6 9.05 5.18 7.20
C THR A 6 9.10 3.89 6.41
N LEU A 7 7.95 3.32 6.04
CA LEU A 7 7.88 2.07 5.29
C LEU A 7 8.60 2.18 3.94
N LEU A 8 8.32 3.24 3.18
CA LEU A 8 8.91 3.44 1.85
C LEU A 8 10.42 3.66 1.91
N ARG A 9 10.94 4.34 2.94
CA ARG A 9 12.38 4.54 3.14
C ARG A 9 13.14 3.24 3.40
N PHE A 10 12.49 2.22 3.94
CA PHE A 10 13.10 0.91 4.18
C PHE A 10 12.98 -0.04 2.98
N MET A 11 12.25 0.35 1.93
CA MET A 11 12.10 -0.48 0.73
C MET A 11 13.29 -0.30 -0.22
N LYS A 12 13.76 -1.43 -0.76
CA LYS A 12 14.68 -1.43 -1.91
C LYS A 12 13.90 -1.13 -3.20
N PRO A 13 14.55 -0.60 -4.25
CA PRO A 13 13.96 -0.56 -5.59
C PRO A 13 13.45 -1.96 -6.00
N GLY A 14 12.26 -2.03 -6.58
CA GLY A 14 11.55 -3.28 -6.90
C GLY A 14 10.90 -3.97 -5.69
N GLY A 15 10.97 -3.35 -4.50
CA GLY A 15 10.37 -3.89 -3.29
C GLY A 15 8.84 -3.90 -3.38
N THR A 16 8.22 -4.96 -2.85
CA THR A 16 6.76 -5.05 -2.70
C THR A 16 6.32 -4.57 -1.32
N LEU A 17 5.33 -3.68 -1.29
CA LEU A 17 4.61 -3.30 -0.08
C LEU A 17 3.30 -4.09 -0.02
N LEU A 18 3.03 -4.75 1.11
CA LEU A 18 1.76 -5.41 1.43
C LEU A 18 1.20 -4.80 2.71
N LEU A 19 -0.05 -4.32 2.66
CA LEU A 19 -0.79 -3.81 3.81
C LEU A 19 -2.07 -4.63 3.96
N SER A 20 -2.19 -5.40 5.03
CA SER A 20 -3.38 -6.20 5.35
C SER A 20 -4.03 -5.73 6.64
N GLY A 21 -5.23 -6.24 6.94
CA GLY A 21 -5.99 -5.83 8.12
C GLY A 21 -6.61 -4.45 7.97
N LEU A 22 -6.96 -4.08 6.74
CA LEU A 22 -7.65 -2.84 6.41
C LEU A 22 -9.12 -3.15 6.12
N LEU A 23 -10.03 -2.26 6.49
CA LEU A 23 -11.42 -2.37 6.02
C LEU A 23 -11.51 -1.93 4.56
N LEU A 24 -12.41 -2.55 3.79
CA LEU A 24 -12.66 -2.18 2.40
C LEU A 24 -12.96 -0.67 2.24
N SER A 25 -13.70 -0.08 3.18
CA SER A 25 -14.02 1.36 3.19
C SER A 25 -12.80 2.28 3.36
N GLN A 26 -11.69 1.75 3.86
CA GLN A 26 -10.43 2.49 4.01
C GLN A 26 -9.52 2.37 2.78
N ALA A 27 -9.80 1.42 1.89
CA ALA A 27 -8.94 1.08 0.76
C ALA A 27 -8.69 2.29 -0.15
N ASP A 28 -9.75 2.96 -0.59
CA ASP A 28 -9.65 4.08 -1.53
C ASP A 28 -8.86 5.26 -0.95
N ALA A 29 -9.08 5.59 0.31
CA ALA A 29 -8.34 6.65 1.00
C ALA A 29 -6.84 6.33 1.11
N LEU A 30 -6.51 5.06 1.40
CA LEU A 30 -5.12 4.59 1.44
C LEU A 30 -4.48 4.58 0.06
N CYS A 31 -5.17 4.10 -0.97
CA CYS A 31 -4.70 4.15 -2.35
C CYS A 31 -4.38 5.58 -2.77
N ALA A 32 -5.27 6.54 -2.47
CA ALA A 32 -5.05 7.96 -2.74
C ALA A 32 -3.86 8.53 -1.95
N HIS A 33 -3.71 8.18 -0.66
CA HIS A 33 -2.57 8.62 0.15
C HIS A 33 -1.23 8.17 -0.43
N TYR A 34 -1.15 6.93 -0.94
CA TYR A 34 0.09 6.38 -1.49
C TYR A 34 0.37 6.77 -2.94
N ALA A 35 -0.64 7.22 -3.70
CA ALA A 35 -0.59 7.41 -5.16
C ALA A 35 0.64 8.20 -5.66
N ASP A 36 1.03 9.28 -4.98
CA ASP A 36 2.17 10.12 -5.38
C ASP A 36 3.54 9.45 -5.20
N ARG A 37 3.61 8.35 -4.44
CA ARG A 37 4.85 7.67 -4.06
C ARG A 37 4.93 6.26 -4.63
N ILE A 38 3.80 5.55 -4.67
CA ILE A 38 3.69 4.16 -5.14
C ILE A 38 2.22 3.84 -5.45
N ALA A 39 1.97 3.20 -6.59
CA ALA A 39 0.64 2.69 -6.89
C ALA A 39 0.36 1.41 -6.07
N ILE A 40 -0.57 1.48 -5.14
CA ILE A 40 -1.09 0.33 -4.39
C ILE A 40 -2.52 0.02 -4.83
N ARG A 41 -2.92 -1.24 -4.75
CA ARG A 41 -4.28 -1.70 -5.11
C ARG A 41 -4.71 -2.89 -4.26
N VAL A 42 -6.02 -3.10 -4.13
CA VAL A 42 -6.57 -4.30 -3.50
C VAL A 42 -6.17 -5.53 -4.31
N VAL A 43 -5.61 -6.53 -3.63
CA VAL A 43 -5.24 -7.83 -4.22
C VAL A 43 -5.93 -9.01 -3.55
N GLY A 44 -6.69 -8.75 -2.49
CA GLY A 44 -7.52 -9.74 -1.82
C GLY A 44 -8.53 -9.06 -0.91
N GLU A 45 -9.71 -9.65 -0.81
CA GLU A 45 -10.79 -9.24 0.08
C GLU A 45 -11.40 -10.49 0.71
N GLN A 46 -11.68 -10.42 2.01
CA GLN A 46 -12.38 -11.44 2.76
C GLN A 46 -13.18 -10.80 3.89
N ASP A 47 -14.50 -11.03 3.93
CA ASP A 47 -15.39 -10.56 4.99
C ASP A 47 -15.27 -9.05 5.29
N GLY A 48 -15.10 -8.24 4.23
CA GLY A 48 -14.93 -6.78 4.32
C GLY A 48 -13.53 -6.31 4.73
N TRP A 49 -12.59 -7.23 4.95
CA TRP A 49 -11.17 -6.94 5.13
C TRP A 49 -10.41 -7.07 3.83
N VAL A 50 -9.47 -6.16 3.58
CA VAL A 50 -8.69 -6.13 2.35
C VAL A 50 -7.18 -6.23 2.61
N CYS A 51 -6.49 -6.71 1.59
CA CYS A 51 -5.05 -6.64 1.45
C CYS A 51 -4.70 -5.75 0.25
N LEU A 52 -3.92 -4.71 0.48
CA LEU A 52 -3.37 -3.83 -0.55
C LEU A 52 -1.95 -4.27 -0.89
N ARG A 53 -1.60 -4.20 -2.18
CA ARG A 53 -0.24 -4.43 -2.67
C ARG A 53 0.19 -3.32 -3.61
N GLY A 54 1.43 -2.87 -3.49
CA GLY A 54 2.13 -2.08 -4.51
C GLY A 54 3.58 -2.50 -4.66
N GLU A 55 4.21 -2.02 -5.72
CA GLU A 55 5.63 -2.28 -6.01
C GLU A 55 6.36 -0.96 -6.25
N LEU A 56 7.47 -0.74 -5.55
CA LEU A 56 8.29 0.45 -5.71
C LEU A 56 9.08 0.31 -7.01
N SER A 57 8.81 1.15 -7.99
CA SER A 57 9.44 1.07 -9.31
C SER A 57 10.97 1.05 -9.22
N ILE A 58 11.56 0.20 -10.08
CA ILE A 58 13.00 0.19 -10.34
C ILE A 58 13.20 1.25 -11.42
N GLY A 59 13.82 2.38 -11.07
CA GLY A 59 14.24 3.39 -12.05
C GLY A 59 15.33 2.86 -12.96
#